data_AF-A0A0G1PY69-F1
#
_entry.id   AF-A0A0G1PY69-F1
#
_cell.length_a   1.000
_cell.length_b   1.000
_cell.length_c   1.000
_cell.angle_alpha   90.00
_cell.angle_beta   90.00
_cell.angle_gamma   90.00
#
_symmetry.space_group_name_H-M   'P 1'
#
loop_
_entity.id
_entity.type
_entity.pdbx_description
1 polymer ?
#
loop_
_entity_poly.entity_id
_entity_poly.type
_entity_poly.pdbx_seq_one_letter_code
_entity_poly.pdbx_strand_id
1 'polypeptide(L)'
;MKRALGGFTLVELLIVIGLLGAIALIVIAAINPIEQANRARDARFKADSSQLLSAIERYYASHSSFPWEDCAGCTATAQDAFGFLSAKIADVGLCGATCATGGILITNDELKTEFLGRDWVKGTTVDKQIWIGKDEGTSSSVYACFIPLAKSTKDNAITNATVRTNSFTGAGIPSDGTCTTSSENWLTGGCYVCVPE
;
A
#
# COMPACT_ATOMS: atom_id res chain seq x y z
N MET A 1 -57.04 -25.21 20.85
CA MET A 1 -56.78 -23.76 20.98
C MET A 1 -56.52 -23.21 19.59
N LYS A 2 -57.45 -22.43 19.02
CA LYS A 2 -57.29 -21.84 17.68
C LYS A 2 -56.45 -20.57 17.80
N ARG A 3 -55.24 -20.59 17.25
CA ARG A 3 -54.38 -19.40 17.15
C ARG A 3 -54.90 -18.54 16.00
N ALA A 4 -55.38 -17.33 16.29
CA ALA A 4 -55.66 -16.34 15.27
C ALA A 4 -54.31 -15.82 14.74
N LEU A 5 -53.94 -16.19 13.51
CA LEU A 5 -52.88 -15.49 12.79
C LEU A 5 -53.49 -14.20 12.26
N GLY A 6 -53.19 -13.07 12.92
CA GLY A 6 -53.52 -11.74 12.40
C GLY A 6 -52.72 -11.48 11.13
N GLY A 7 -53.41 -11.14 10.03
CA GLY A 7 -52.78 -10.71 8.79
C GLY A 7 -52.27 -9.28 8.92
N PHE A 8 -51.10 -9.01 8.33
CA PHE A 8 -50.56 -7.64 8.21
C PHE A 8 -51.49 -6.76 7.37
N THR A 9 -51.75 -5.53 7.82
CA THR A 9 -52.48 -4.57 6.99
C THR A 9 -51.57 -4.01 5.89
N LEU A 10 -52.16 -3.69 4.73
CA LEU A 10 -51.44 -3.10 3.61
C LEU A 10 -50.80 -1.75 4.00
N VAL A 11 -51.47 -1.00 4.89
CA VAL A 11 -51.01 0.28 5.43
C VAL A 11 -49.77 0.11 6.31
N GLU A 12 -49.74 -0.90 7.18
CA GLU A 12 -48.56 -1.18 8.00
C GLU A 12 -47.33 -1.51 7.15
N LEU A 13 -47.50 -2.31 6.10
CA LEU A 13 -46.40 -2.61 5.18
C LEU A 13 -45.89 -1.35 4.47
N LEU A 14 -46.81 -0.46 4.05
CA LEU A 14 -46.48 0.77 3.33
C LEU A 14 -45.70 1.78 4.20
N ILE A 15 -46.09 1.93 5.47
CA ILE A 15 -45.37 2.79 6.42
C ILE A 15 -43.96 2.23 6.67
N VAL A 16 -43.82 0.91 6.81
CA VAL A 16 -42.52 0.28 7.09
C VAL A 16 -41.55 0.46 5.93
N ILE A 17 -41.97 0.24 4.68
CA ILE A 17 -41.08 0.45 3.52
C ILE A 17 -40.73 1.93 3.35
N GLY A 18 -41.66 2.85 3.67
CA GLY A 18 -41.40 4.28 3.67
C GLY A 18 -40.37 4.68 4.72
N LEU A 19 -40.49 4.14 5.94
CA LEU A 19 -39.54 4.38 7.03
C LEU A 19 -38.15 3.78 6.73
N LEU A 20 -38.10 2.55 6.22
CA LEU A 20 -36.85 1.90 5.83
C LEU A 20 -36.14 2.67 4.71
N GLY A 21 -36.90 3.18 3.73
CA GLY A 21 -36.36 4.04 2.68
C GLY A 21 -35.77 5.34 3.22
N ALA A 22 -36.46 6.02 4.13
CA ALA A 22 -35.98 7.26 4.73
C ALA A 22 -34.68 7.07 5.54
N ILE A 23 -34.62 6.02 6.37
CA ILE A 23 -33.43 5.70 7.16
C ILE A 23 -32.23 5.35 6.27
N ALA A 24 -32.45 4.57 5.20
CA ALA A 24 -31.38 4.19 4.27
C ALA A 24 -30.72 5.41 3.61
N LEU A 25 -31.52 6.41 3.19
CA LEU A 25 -31.00 7.65 2.60
C LEU A 25 -30.13 8.44 3.59
N ILE A 26 -30.55 8.55 4.85
CA ILE A 26 -29.80 9.25 5.90
C ILE A 26 -28.45 8.55 6.14
N VAL A 27 -28.44 7.22 6.23
CA VAL A 27 -27.22 6.44 6.48
C VAL A 27 -26.21 6.59 5.33
N ILE A 28 -26.68 6.53 4.08
CA ILE A 28 -25.81 6.70 2.90
C ILE A 28 -25.24 8.13 2.86
N ALA A 29 -26.03 9.14 3.23
CA ALA A 29 -25.55 10.53 3.29
C ALA A 29 -24.51 10.75 4.41
N ALA A 30 -24.55 9.96 5.49
CA ALA A 30 -23.60 10.05 6.60
C ALA A 30 -22.26 9.34 6.32
N ILE A 31 -22.24 8.35 5.42
CA ILE A 31 -21.03 7.62 5.05
C ILE A 31 -20.38 8.31 3.84
N ASN A 32 -19.08 8.58 3.91
CA ASN A 32 -18.30 8.91 2.71
C ASN A 32 -17.74 7.60 2.12
N PRO A 33 -18.41 6.97 1.13
CA PRO A 33 -18.00 5.68 0.60
C PRO A 33 -16.62 5.75 -0.08
N ILE A 34 -16.27 6.91 -0.64
CA ILE A 34 -14.98 7.15 -1.31
C ILE A 34 -13.85 7.09 -0.28
N GLU A 35 -14.02 7.77 0.86
CA GLU A 35 -13.01 7.75 1.93
C GLU A 35 -12.85 6.33 2.52
N GLN A 36 -13.94 5.56 2.67
CA GLN A 36 -13.83 4.17 3.13
C GLN A 36 -13.08 3.28 2.14
N ALA A 37 -13.35 3.40 0.84
CA ALA A 37 -12.64 2.68 -0.20
C ALA A 37 -11.14 3.04 -0.22
N ASN A 38 -10.83 4.33 -0.06
CA ASN A 38 -9.44 4.81 0.03
C ASN A 38 -8.72 4.26 1.26
N ARG A 39 -9.38 4.19 2.42
CA ARG A 39 -8.79 3.59 3.63
C ARG A 39 -8.51 2.10 3.45
N ALA A 40 -9.43 1.37 2.85
CA ALA A 40 -9.25 -0.05 2.55
C ALA A 40 -8.07 -0.28 1.60
N ARG A 41 -7.93 0.57 0.57
CA ARG A 41 -6.78 0.57 -0.34
C ARG A 41 -5.47 0.84 0.41
N ASP A 42 -5.40 1.92 1.19
CA ASP A 42 -4.17 2.29 1.90
C ASP A 42 -3.77 1.22 2.92
N ALA A 43 -4.73 0.60 3.61
CA ALA A 43 -4.48 -0.54 4.49
C ALA A 43 -3.92 -1.75 3.73
N ARG A 44 -4.44 -2.02 2.52
CA ARG A 44 -3.90 -3.08 1.64
C ARG A 44 -2.48 -2.76 1.17
N PHE A 45 -2.20 -1.52 0.78
CA PHE A 45 -0.85 -1.10 0.41
C PHE A 45 0.12 -1.26 1.58
N LYS A 46 -0.25 -0.82 2.78
CA LYS A 46 0.55 -1.02 4.00
C LYS A 46 0.82 -2.50 4.26
N ALA A 47 -0.20 -3.35 4.18
CA ALA A 47 -0.06 -4.79 4.38
C ALA A 47 0.81 -5.46 3.31
N ASP A 48 0.58 -5.17 2.03
CA ASP A 48 1.37 -5.72 0.92
C ASP A 48 2.84 -5.24 1.01
N SER A 49 3.08 -3.98 1.39
CA SER A 49 4.42 -3.45 1.69
C SER A 49 5.12 -4.25 2.80
N SER A 50 4.48 -4.47 3.95
CA SER A 50 5.07 -5.25 5.04
C SER A 50 5.37 -6.69 4.62
N GLN A 51 4.51 -7.31 3.81
CA GLN A 51 4.73 -8.67 3.32
C GLN A 51 5.90 -8.74 2.34
N LEU A 52 6.02 -7.76 1.44
CA LEU A 52 7.15 -7.67 0.50
C LEU A 52 8.46 -7.44 1.24
N LEU A 53 8.50 -6.50 2.19
CA LEU A 53 9.68 -6.28 3.04
C LEU A 53 10.08 -7.54 3.79
N SER A 54 9.11 -8.24 4.39
CA SER A 54 9.39 -9.50 5.07
C SER A 54 9.94 -10.57 4.12
N ALA A 55 9.54 -10.59 2.85
CA ALA A 55 10.10 -11.50 1.85
C ALA A 55 11.54 -11.14 1.47
N ILE A 56 11.83 -9.85 1.33
CA ILE A 56 13.19 -9.36 1.08
C ILE A 56 14.12 -9.72 2.26
N GLU A 57 13.67 -9.52 3.49
CA GLU A 57 14.44 -9.86 4.69
C GLU A 57 14.67 -11.37 4.83
N ARG A 58 13.66 -12.20 4.52
CA ARG A 58 13.86 -13.66 4.50
C ARG A 58 14.84 -14.10 3.43
N TYR A 59 14.76 -13.51 2.23
CA TYR A 59 15.70 -13.76 1.15
C TYR A 59 17.13 -13.41 1.58
N TYR A 60 17.33 -12.25 2.20
CA TYR A 60 18.62 -11.85 2.75
C TYR A 60 19.12 -12.82 3.82
N ALA A 61 18.24 -13.28 4.72
CA ALA A 61 18.59 -14.25 5.75
C ALA A 61 19.02 -15.62 5.17
N SER A 62 18.48 -16.03 4.02
CA SER A 62 18.82 -17.31 3.38
C SER A 62 20.00 -17.22 2.41
N HIS A 63 20.19 -16.08 1.73
CA HIS A 63 21.18 -15.92 0.66
C HIS A 63 22.36 -15.00 1.04
N SER A 64 22.29 -14.31 2.17
CA SER A 64 23.27 -13.30 2.62
C SER A 64 23.49 -12.15 1.63
N SER A 65 22.50 -11.91 0.76
CA SER A 65 22.48 -10.84 -0.23
C SER A 65 21.04 -10.41 -0.48
N PHE A 66 20.83 -9.15 -0.86
CA PHE A 66 19.53 -8.68 -1.29
C PHE A 66 19.20 -9.10 -2.73
N PRO A 67 17.92 -9.12 -3.13
CA PRO A 67 17.51 -9.49 -4.49
C PRO A 67 18.19 -8.67 -5.60
N TRP A 68 18.51 -7.41 -5.33
CA TRP A 68 19.17 -6.51 -6.29
C TRP A 68 20.69 -6.69 -6.37
N GLU A 69 21.27 -7.52 -5.50
CA GLU A 69 22.68 -7.92 -5.59
C GLU A 69 22.84 -9.17 -6.46
N ASP A 70 21.78 -9.98 -6.59
CA ASP A 70 21.79 -11.22 -7.38
C ASP A 70 21.50 -10.96 -8.85
N CYS A 71 22.37 -10.18 -9.48
CA CYS A 71 22.35 -9.92 -10.91
C CYS A 71 23.73 -10.06 -11.56
N ALA A 72 23.73 -10.51 -12.82
CA ALA A 72 24.96 -10.78 -13.56
C ALA A 72 25.80 -9.49 -13.73
N GLY A 73 26.97 -9.44 -13.08
CA GLY A 73 27.89 -8.30 -13.15
C GLY A 73 27.59 -7.18 -12.16
N CYS A 74 26.66 -7.39 -11.22
CA CYS A 74 26.37 -6.43 -10.17
C CYS A 74 27.51 -6.37 -9.16
N THR A 75 27.93 -5.15 -8.83
CA THR A 75 28.95 -4.86 -7.81
C THR A 75 28.35 -4.27 -6.54
N ALA A 76 27.02 -4.18 -6.49
CA ALA A 76 26.29 -3.73 -5.32
C ALA A 76 26.49 -4.74 -4.18
N THR A 77 26.56 -4.20 -2.98
CA THR A 77 26.70 -4.93 -1.73
C THR A 77 25.53 -4.57 -0.82
N ALA A 78 25.30 -5.38 0.21
CA ALA A 78 24.31 -5.10 1.24
C ALA A 78 24.50 -3.73 1.95
N GLN A 79 25.69 -3.13 1.83
CA GLN A 79 26.03 -1.83 2.39
C GLN A 79 25.64 -0.66 1.50
N ASP A 80 25.45 -0.90 0.22
CA ASP A 80 25.07 0.15 -0.70
C ASP A 80 23.60 0.49 -0.51
N ALA A 81 23.24 1.74 -0.81
CA ALA A 81 21.83 2.07 -0.88
C ALA A 81 21.19 1.41 -2.08
N PHE A 82 19.93 1.07 -1.86
CA PHE A 82 19.01 0.76 -2.91
C PHE A 82 18.12 1.98 -3.09
N GLY A 83 18.20 2.62 -4.26
CA GLY A 83 17.46 3.85 -4.55
C GLY A 83 15.94 3.68 -4.39
N PHE A 84 15.18 4.74 -4.57
CA PHE A 84 13.72 4.69 -4.44
C PHE A 84 13.06 4.28 -5.74
N LEU A 85 12.94 2.98 -5.93
CA LEU A 85 12.50 2.40 -7.17
C LEU A 85 11.17 1.70 -6.99
N SER A 86 10.40 1.62 -8.07
CA SER A 86 9.12 0.92 -8.03
C SER A 86 9.35 -0.56 -7.70
N ALA A 87 8.56 -1.11 -6.79
CA ALA A 87 8.62 -2.52 -6.37
C ALA A 87 8.47 -3.54 -7.52
N LYS A 88 8.03 -3.08 -8.71
CA LYS A 88 7.86 -3.91 -9.91
C LYS A 88 9.11 -4.02 -10.78
N ILE A 89 10.21 -3.34 -10.45
CA ILE A 89 11.46 -3.54 -11.19
C ILE A 89 12.01 -4.94 -10.88
N ALA A 90 12.74 -5.51 -11.83
CA ALA A 90 13.28 -6.86 -11.69
C ALA A 90 14.21 -6.99 -10.48
N ASP A 91 14.97 -5.94 -10.16
CA ASP A 91 15.98 -5.91 -9.10
C ASP A 91 15.37 -6.07 -7.69
N VAL A 92 14.13 -5.62 -7.48
CA VAL A 92 13.43 -5.84 -6.20
C VAL A 92 13.09 -7.32 -6.00
N GLY A 93 13.05 -8.09 -7.09
CA GLY A 93 12.86 -9.53 -7.05
C GLY A 93 11.40 -9.98 -6.99
N LEU A 94 10.44 -9.07 -6.98
CA LEU A 94 9.01 -9.38 -7.00
C LEU A 94 8.59 -10.05 -8.32
N CYS A 95 8.98 -9.47 -9.45
CA CYS A 95 8.56 -9.90 -10.78
C CYS A 95 9.75 -9.80 -11.75
N GLY A 96 9.68 -10.47 -12.90
CA GLY A 96 10.67 -10.30 -13.97
C GLY A 96 10.52 -8.96 -14.71
N ALA A 97 11.35 -8.71 -15.74
CA ALA A 97 11.41 -7.42 -16.46
C ALA A 97 10.06 -6.86 -16.97
N THR A 98 9.11 -7.73 -17.31
CA THR A 98 7.77 -7.35 -17.80
C THR A 98 6.65 -7.65 -16.79
N CYS A 99 6.99 -8.10 -15.58
CA CYS A 99 6.06 -8.71 -14.61
C CYS A 99 5.13 -9.81 -15.18
N ALA A 100 5.47 -10.43 -16.31
CA ALA A 100 4.73 -11.59 -16.82
C ALA A 100 5.01 -12.87 -16.02
N THR A 101 6.17 -12.94 -15.36
CA THR A 101 6.63 -14.05 -14.53
C THR A 101 7.07 -13.55 -13.16
N GLY A 102 7.11 -14.46 -12.19
CA GLY A 102 7.68 -14.18 -10.88
C GLY A 102 9.16 -13.85 -10.95
N GLY A 103 9.60 -12.96 -10.08
CA GLY A 103 11.02 -12.65 -9.89
C GLY A 103 11.65 -13.59 -8.86
N ILE A 104 12.87 -13.26 -8.44
CA ILE A 104 13.68 -14.12 -7.58
C ILE A 104 13.04 -14.41 -6.21
N LEU A 105 12.25 -13.48 -5.65
CA LEU A 105 11.53 -13.69 -4.40
C LEU A 105 10.43 -14.74 -4.55
N ILE A 106 9.82 -14.84 -5.73
CA ILE A 106 8.76 -15.82 -5.99
C ILE A 106 9.35 -17.17 -6.35
N THR A 107 10.43 -17.20 -7.13
CA THR A 107 11.07 -18.47 -7.54
C THR A 107 11.82 -19.16 -6.40
N ASN A 108 12.21 -18.42 -5.36
CA ASN A 108 12.84 -18.97 -4.15
C ASN A 108 11.84 -19.13 -2.99
N ASP A 109 10.53 -19.16 -3.26
CA ASP A 109 9.46 -19.39 -2.27
C ASP A 109 9.39 -18.37 -1.11
N GLU A 110 10.02 -17.20 -1.26
CA GLU A 110 9.99 -16.15 -0.25
C GLU A 110 8.73 -15.29 -0.33
N LEU A 111 8.13 -15.20 -1.52
CA LEU A 111 6.91 -14.45 -1.78
C LEU A 111 5.94 -15.29 -2.62
N LYS A 112 4.65 -15.23 -2.27
CA LYS A 112 3.66 -16.01 -2.99
C LYS A 112 3.39 -15.44 -4.39
N THR A 113 3.13 -16.33 -5.36
CA THR A 113 2.88 -15.98 -6.76
C THR A 113 1.70 -15.03 -6.97
N GLU A 114 0.71 -15.00 -6.08
CA GLU A 114 -0.47 -14.12 -6.17
C GLU A 114 -0.12 -12.63 -6.06
N PHE A 115 1.07 -12.29 -5.58
CA PHE A 115 1.55 -10.91 -5.55
C PHE A 115 1.63 -10.29 -6.95
N LEU A 116 1.92 -11.08 -8.00
CA LEU A 116 1.91 -10.62 -9.39
C LEU A 116 0.51 -10.13 -9.84
N GLY A 117 -0.54 -10.64 -9.19
CA GLY A 117 -1.92 -10.28 -9.46
C GLY A 117 -2.37 -8.97 -8.81
N ARG A 118 -1.57 -8.38 -7.91
CA ARG A 118 -1.93 -7.18 -7.16
C ARG A 118 -2.06 -5.96 -8.07
N ASP A 119 -3.07 -5.12 -7.79
CA ASP A 119 -3.38 -3.94 -8.61
C ASP A 119 -2.22 -2.95 -8.65
N TRP A 120 -1.44 -2.86 -7.56
CA TRP A 120 -0.31 -1.95 -7.49
C TRP A 120 0.90 -2.39 -8.31
N VAL A 121 1.05 -3.70 -8.54
CA VAL A 121 2.09 -4.27 -9.42
C VAL A 121 1.76 -3.95 -10.87
N LYS A 122 0.49 -4.08 -11.23
CA LYS A 122 -0.03 -3.75 -12.57
C LYS A 122 -0.22 -2.25 -12.79
N GLY A 123 -0.11 -1.45 -11.72
CA GLY A 123 -0.24 0.00 -11.75
C GLY A 123 0.87 0.64 -12.59
N THR A 124 0.48 1.54 -13.50
CA THR A 124 1.43 2.32 -14.31
C THR A 124 1.66 3.72 -13.75
N THR A 125 0.75 4.20 -12.91
CA THR A 125 0.84 5.54 -12.29
C THR A 125 1.52 5.47 -10.92
N VAL A 126 2.22 6.55 -10.57
CA VAL A 126 3.03 6.66 -9.34
C VAL A 126 2.20 6.45 -8.08
N ASP A 127 0.96 6.95 -8.05
CA ASP A 127 0.04 6.80 -6.93
C ASP A 127 -0.34 5.34 -6.68
N LYS A 128 -0.37 4.51 -7.72
CA LYS A 128 -0.75 3.10 -7.65
C LYS A 128 0.44 2.18 -7.42
N GLN A 129 1.62 2.68 -7.11
CA GLN A 129 2.81 1.85 -6.94
C GLN A 129 3.30 1.87 -5.49
N ILE A 130 3.98 0.77 -5.12
CA ILE A 130 4.82 0.71 -3.94
C ILE A 130 6.25 0.97 -4.39
N TRP A 131 6.98 1.73 -3.60
CA TRP A 131 8.35 2.14 -3.83
C TRP A 131 9.22 1.51 -2.76
N ILE A 132 10.31 0.88 -3.15
CA ILE A 132 11.26 0.25 -2.23
C ILE A 132 12.53 1.07 -2.23
N GLY A 133 13.15 1.20 -1.07
CA GLY A 133 14.47 1.78 -0.92
C GLY A 133 15.18 1.22 0.30
N LYS A 134 16.49 1.48 0.37
CA LYS A 134 17.37 1.17 1.49
C LYS A 134 18.49 2.20 1.50
N ASP A 135 18.92 2.65 2.68
CA ASP A 135 20.06 3.57 2.78
C ASP A 135 21.40 2.85 2.78
N GLU A 136 22.48 3.62 2.61
CA GLU A 136 23.83 3.10 2.82
C GLU A 136 24.04 2.67 4.28
N GLY A 137 24.87 1.66 4.47
CA GLY A 137 25.32 1.20 5.78
C GLY A 137 24.74 -0.13 6.24
N THR A 138 25.42 -0.69 7.25
CA THR A 138 25.23 -2.06 7.76
C THR A 138 23.94 -2.22 8.56
N SER A 139 23.47 -1.11 9.14
CA SER A 139 22.28 -1.07 10.01
C SER A 139 21.05 -0.50 9.29
N SER A 140 21.17 -0.21 8.00
CA SER A 140 20.10 0.43 7.23
C SER A 140 19.08 -0.63 6.81
N SER A 141 17.83 -0.42 7.23
CA SER A 141 16.73 -1.34 6.91
C SER A 141 16.09 -0.99 5.58
N VAL A 142 15.54 -2.00 4.91
CA VAL A 142 14.73 -1.79 3.71
C VAL A 142 13.40 -1.17 4.11
N TYR A 143 12.96 -0.16 3.38
CA TYR A 143 11.68 0.50 3.57
C TYR A 143 10.84 0.46 2.30
N ALA A 144 9.52 0.50 2.49
CA ALA A 144 8.53 0.49 1.43
C ALA A 144 7.57 1.67 1.59
N CYS A 145 7.44 2.49 0.56
CA CYS A 145 6.65 3.71 0.58
C CYS A 145 5.55 3.70 -0.47
N PHE A 146 4.43 4.35 -0.17
CA PHE A 146 3.33 4.51 -1.11
C PHE A 146 2.63 5.85 -0.88
N ILE A 147 1.87 6.30 -1.89
CA ILE A 147 1.07 7.53 -1.78
C ILE A 147 -0.32 7.17 -1.24
N PRO A 148 -0.67 7.63 -0.02
CA PRO A 148 -1.99 7.39 0.54
C PRO A 148 -3.07 8.20 -0.19
N LEU A 149 -4.26 7.62 -0.35
CA LEU A 149 -5.42 8.33 -0.88
C LEU A 149 -6.40 8.78 0.22
N ALA A 150 -6.46 8.07 1.34
CA ALA A 150 -7.41 8.38 2.40
C ALA A 150 -6.98 9.65 3.14
N LYS A 151 -7.95 10.54 3.38
CA LYS A 151 -7.72 11.75 4.17
C LYS A 151 -7.20 11.41 5.56
N SER A 152 -7.76 10.39 6.20
CA SER A 152 -7.31 9.98 7.55
C SER A 152 -5.87 9.49 7.58
N THR A 153 -5.41 8.79 6.54
CA THR A 153 -4.03 8.29 6.47
C THR A 153 -3.06 9.45 6.32
N LYS A 154 -3.40 10.41 5.45
CA LYS A 154 -2.63 11.65 5.28
C LYS A 154 -2.56 12.46 6.57
N ASP A 155 -3.72 12.69 7.22
CA ASP A 155 -3.79 13.43 8.48
C ASP A 155 -2.96 12.77 9.59
N ASN A 156 -2.99 11.43 9.70
CA ASN A 156 -2.15 10.69 10.65
C ASN A 156 -0.65 10.86 10.32
N ALA A 157 -0.27 10.78 9.05
CA ALA A 157 1.13 10.92 8.66
C ALA A 157 1.65 12.33 8.94
N ILE A 158 0.85 13.36 8.69
CA ILE A 158 1.18 14.75 9.02
C ILE A 158 1.32 14.93 10.53
N THR A 159 0.35 14.43 11.30
CA THR A 159 0.31 14.61 12.77
C THR A 159 1.50 13.93 13.45
N ASN A 160 1.93 12.78 12.93
CA ASN A 160 3.06 12.02 13.48
C ASN A 160 4.40 12.36 12.81
N ALA A 161 4.46 13.35 11.92
CA ALA A 161 5.67 13.72 11.18
C ALA A 161 6.32 12.53 10.43
N THR A 162 5.51 11.61 9.87
CA THR A 162 5.96 10.44 9.10
C THR A 162 5.79 10.62 7.59
N VAL A 163 5.51 11.84 7.13
CA VAL A 163 5.46 12.18 5.71
C VAL A 163 6.87 12.18 5.14
N ARG A 164 7.07 11.54 3.98
CA ARG A 164 8.38 11.47 3.30
C ARG A 164 8.31 11.99 1.86
N THR A 165 9.40 12.50 1.27
CA THR A 165 9.44 13.00 -0.12
C THR A 165 10.35 12.20 -1.06
N ASN A 166 10.06 12.23 -2.36
CA ASN A 166 10.98 11.69 -3.40
C ASN A 166 12.28 12.49 -3.61
N SER A 167 12.63 13.45 -2.74
CA SER A 167 13.87 14.20 -2.88
C SER A 167 15.02 13.43 -2.23
N PHE A 168 15.72 12.65 -3.05
CA PHE A 168 16.94 11.93 -2.70
C PHE A 168 18.13 12.89 -2.80
N THR A 169 18.61 13.42 -1.68
CA THR A 169 20.01 13.86 -1.61
C THR A 169 20.87 12.63 -1.36
N GLY A 170 21.06 11.83 -2.40
CA GLY A 170 21.81 10.58 -2.35
C GLY A 170 21.02 9.36 -1.86
N ALA A 171 21.78 8.33 -1.63
CA ALA A 171 21.50 6.98 -1.15
C ALA A 171 20.88 6.97 0.27
N GLY A 172 19.65 7.48 0.43
CA GLY A 172 19.03 7.72 1.74
C GLY A 172 17.49 7.81 1.75
N ILE A 173 16.90 7.70 2.96
CA ILE A 173 15.45 7.73 3.25
C ILE A 173 14.85 8.96 2.58
N PRO A 174 13.66 8.85 1.96
CA PRO A 174 12.95 10.03 1.49
C PRO A 174 12.85 11.08 2.62
N SER A 175 13.40 12.27 2.38
CA SER A 175 13.46 13.37 3.38
C SER A 175 12.07 13.77 3.88
N ASP A 176 11.98 14.42 5.04
CA ASP A 176 10.69 14.80 5.61
C ASP A 176 9.84 15.60 4.60
N GLY A 177 8.60 15.13 4.47
CA GLY A 177 7.54 15.65 3.60
C GLY A 177 7.38 17.16 3.66
N THR A 178 7.26 17.83 2.51
CA THR A 178 6.76 19.21 2.47
C THR A 178 5.23 19.30 2.51
N CYS A 179 4.52 18.17 2.35
CA CYS A 179 3.07 18.13 2.47
C CYS A 179 2.65 18.31 3.93
N THR A 180 1.92 19.39 4.19
CA THR A 180 1.48 19.80 5.54
C THR A 180 -0.03 19.66 5.73
N THR A 181 -0.78 19.38 4.65
CA THR A 181 -2.24 19.18 4.72
C THR A 181 -2.69 17.97 3.92
N SER A 182 -3.79 17.33 4.36
CA SER A 182 -4.38 16.21 3.62
C SER A 182 -5.15 16.61 2.37
N SER A 183 -5.47 17.90 2.22
CA SER A 183 -6.09 18.48 1.02
C SER A 183 -5.11 18.71 -0.12
N GLU A 184 -3.80 18.70 0.15
CA GLU A 184 -2.78 18.84 -0.88
C GLU A 184 -2.79 17.63 -1.84
N ASN A 185 -2.34 17.88 -3.07
CA ASN A 185 -2.12 16.83 -4.03
C ASN A 185 -0.75 16.17 -3.76
N TRP A 186 -0.77 15.08 -3.00
CA TRP A 186 0.42 14.32 -2.62
C TRP A 186 1.13 13.66 -3.82
N LEU A 187 0.45 13.51 -4.96
CA LEU A 187 1.08 13.03 -6.19
C LEU A 187 2.03 14.09 -6.77
N THR A 188 1.59 15.34 -6.86
CA THR A 188 2.44 16.45 -7.36
C THR A 188 3.43 16.93 -6.32
N GLY A 189 3.08 16.84 -5.03
CA GLY A 189 3.98 17.14 -3.92
C GLY A 189 5.04 16.06 -3.68
N GLY A 190 4.91 14.90 -4.32
CA GLY A 190 5.85 13.79 -4.16
C GLY A 190 5.91 13.29 -2.72
N CYS A 191 4.76 13.16 -2.05
CA CYS A 191 4.66 12.82 -0.64
C CYS A 191 4.19 11.38 -0.44
N TYR A 192 4.85 10.68 0.48
CA TYR A 192 4.69 9.25 0.71
C TYR A 192 4.54 8.94 2.21
N VAL A 193 3.95 7.79 2.49
CA VAL A 193 4.00 7.12 3.78
C VAL A 193 4.83 5.86 3.62
N CYS A 194 5.76 5.64 4.54
CA CYS A 194 6.70 4.53 4.49
C CYS A 194 6.46 3.52 5.60
N VAL A 195 6.92 2.30 5.36
CA VAL A 195 6.90 1.17 6.28
C VAL A 195 8.30 0.57 6.32
N PRO A 196 8.86 0.21 7.49
CA PRO A 196 8.38 0.59 8.82
C PRO A 196 8.35 2.13 9.00
N GLU A 197 7.47 2.61 9.89
CA GLU A 197 7.30 4.04 10.21
C GLU A 197 8.47 4.58 11.05
#